data_AF-A0A081BYY2-F1
#
_entry.id   AF-A0A081BYY2-F1
#
_cell.length_a   1.000
_cell.length_b   1.000
_cell.length_c   1.000
_cell.angle_alpha   90.00
_cell.angle_beta   90.00
_cell.angle_gamma   90.00
#
_symmetry.space_group_name_H-M   'P 1'
#
loop_
_entity.id
_entity.type
_entity.pdbx_description
1 polymer ?
#
loop_
_entity_poly.entity_id
_entity_poly.type
_entity_poly.pdbx_seq_one_letter_code
_entity_poly.pdbx_strand_id
1 'polypeptide(L)' 'MTSKAQRECADLEARLQKFESQYRLSSEDFYRKFQADDLEDRADMVEWSVFYEMWLSVKERLEVFQAIASTCPEQ' A
#
# COMPACT_ATOMS: atom_id res chain seq x y z
N MET A 1 18.14 -5.87 11.13
CA MET A 1 18.24 -5.45 9.71
C MET A 1 16.83 -5.50 9.14
N THR A 2 16.18 -4.37 8.87
CA THR A 2 14.88 -4.38 8.17
C THR A 2 15.09 -4.94 6.77
N SER A 3 14.35 -5.99 6.43
CA SER A 3 14.40 -6.62 5.11
C SER A 3 14.05 -5.59 4.03
N LYS A 4 14.62 -5.73 2.83
CA LYS A 4 14.41 -4.81 1.70
C LYS A 4 12.91 -4.51 1.48
N ALA A 5 12.07 -5.54 1.54
CA ALA A 5 10.62 -5.44 1.44
C ALA A 5 9.97 -4.56 2.53
N GLN A 6 10.47 -4.56 3.77
CA GLN A 6 9.94 -3.67 4.83
C GLN A 6 10.25 -2.20 4.54
N ARG A 7 11.43 -1.90 3.99
CA ARG A 7 11.78 -0.53 3.58
C ARG A 7 10.96 -0.07 2.38
N GLU A 8 10.75 -0.95 1.41
CA GLU A 8 9.89 -0.66 0.26
C GLU A 8 8.44 -0.39 0.70
N CYS A 9 7.92 -1.18 1.63
CA CYS A 9 6.58 -0.97 2.20
C CYS A 9 6.47 0.39 2.90
N ALA A 10 7.48 0.75 3.72
CA ALA A 10 7.50 2.04 4.43
C ALA A 10 7.64 3.25 3.49
N ASP A 11 8.42 3.14 2.40
CA ASP A 11 8.54 4.22 1.40
C ASP A 11 7.20 4.45 0.68
N LEU A 12 6.53 3.37 0.29
CA LEU A 12 5.22 3.43 -0.37
C LEU A 12 4.15 3.99 0.56
N GLU A 13 4.13 3.58 1.83
CA GLU A 13 3.21 4.11 2.84
C GLU A 13 3.42 5.62 3.06
N ALA A 14 4.68 6.07 3.13
CA ALA A 14 5.00 7.50 3.26
C ALA A 14 4.56 8.30 2.02
N ARG A 15 4.58 7.70 0.82
CA ARG A 15 4.03 8.33 -0.39
C ARG A 15 2.52 8.43 -0.30
N LEU A 16 1.83 7.34 0.04
CA LEU A 16 0.37 7.32 0.22
C LEU A 16 -0.08 8.38 1.22
N GLN A 17 0.61 8.52 2.36
CA GLN A 17 0.32 9.55 3.37
C GLN A 17 0.43 11.00 2.86
N LYS A 18 1.31 11.26 1.88
CA LYS A 18 1.37 12.59 1.24
C LYS A 18 0.10 12.89 0.47
N PHE A 19 -0.42 11.91 -0.27
CA PHE A 19 -1.71 12.04 -0.94
C PHE A 19 -2.85 12.20 0.08
N GLU A 20 -2.87 11.40 1.14
CA GLU A 20 -3.87 11.55 2.20
C GLU A 20 -3.86 12.96 2.82
N SER A 21 -2.67 13.51 3.06
CA SER A 21 -2.50 14.86 3.59
C SER A 21 -2.87 15.95 2.57
N GLN A 22 -2.52 15.75 1.30
CA GLN A 22 -2.79 16.69 0.22
C GLN A 22 -4.29 16.79 -0.09
N TYR A 23 -4.99 15.66 -0.09
CA TYR A 23 -6.42 15.59 -0.38
C TYR A 23 -7.29 15.65 0.89
N ARG A 24 -6.69 15.56 2.08
CA ARG A 24 -7.38 15.40 3.39
C ARG A 24 -8.38 14.25 3.39
N LEU A 25 -8.03 13.17 2.72
CA LEU A 25 -8.84 11.96 2.61
C LEU A 25 -8.04 10.79 3.18
N SER A 26 -8.72 9.86 3.84
CA SER A 26 -8.11 8.58 4.20
C SER A 26 -7.88 7.75 2.94
N SER A 27 -6.92 6.82 2.96
CA SER A 27 -6.70 5.86 1.85
C SER A 27 -7.98 5.08 1.53
N GLU A 28 -8.83 4.80 2.52
CA GLU A 28 -10.14 4.15 2.33
C GLU A 28 -11.14 5.04 1.58
N ASP A 29 -11.25 6.32 1.97
CA ASP A 29 -12.09 7.30 1.26
C ASP A 29 -11.58 7.54 -0.16
N PHE A 30 -10.26 7.59 -0.32
CA PHE A 30 -9.59 7.74 -1.60
C PHE A 30 -9.90 6.55 -2.52
N TYR A 31 -9.75 5.32 -2.00
CA TYR A 31 -10.06 4.09 -2.72
C TYR A 31 -11.55 3.99 -3.10
N ARG A 32 -12.44 4.39 -2.19
CA ARG A 32 -13.88 4.42 -2.45
C ARG A 32 -14.24 5.40 -3.55
N LYS A 33 -13.61 6.57 -3.57
CA LYS A 33 -13.84 7.59 -4.60
C LYS A 33 -13.17 7.24 -5.93
N PHE A 34 -12.02 6.57 -5.92
CA PHE A 34 -11.40 5.99 -7.11
C PHE A 34 -12.33 4.96 -7.77
N GLN A 35 -12.87 4.02 -6.99
CA GLN A 35 -13.85 3.03 -7.48
C GLN A 35 -15.19 3.62 -7.94
N ALA A 36 -15.50 4.85 -7.53
CA ALA A 36 -16.75 5.50 -7.90
C ALA A 36 -16.70 6.19 -9.27
N ASP A 37 -15.64 5.98 -10.07
CA ASP A 37 -15.37 6.61 -11.39
C ASP A 37 -15.19 8.15 -11.32
N ASP A 38 -15.52 8.77 -10.18
CA ASP A 38 -15.51 10.22 -9.93
C ASP A 38 -14.09 10.84 -9.92
N LEU A 39 -13.06 9.99 -9.79
CA LEU A 39 -11.67 10.41 -9.66
C LEU A 39 -10.70 9.76 -10.65
N GLU A 40 -11.15 8.83 -11.51
CA GLU A 40 -10.29 8.09 -12.45
C GLU A 40 -9.64 8.99 -13.51
N ASP A 41 -10.18 10.19 -13.75
CA ASP A 41 -9.65 11.12 -14.76
C ASP A 41 -8.42 11.93 -14.28
N ARG A 42 -8.09 11.89 -12.99
CA ARG A 42 -6.91 12.63 -12.48
C ARG A 42 -5.66 11.79 -12.60
N ALA A 43 -4.66 12.32 -13.30
CA ALA A 43 -3.33 11.70 -13.36
C ALA A 43 -2.75 11.40 -11.97
N ASP A 44 -3.00 12.27 -10.98
CA ASP A 44 -2.58 12.06 -9.58
C ASP A 44 -3.24 10.84 -8.92
N MET A 45 -4.48 10.51 -9.32
CA MET A 45 -5.25 9.37 -8.79
C MET A 45 -4.75 8.05 -9.36
N VAL A 46 -4.46 8.03 -10.66
CA VAL A 46 -3.82 6.89 -11.34
C VAL A 46 -2.42 6.65 -10.76
N GLU A 47 -1.66 7.71 -10.48
CA GLU A 47 -0.35 7.58 -9.85
C GLU A 47 -0.46 7.00 -8.43
N TRP A 48 -1.43 7.48 -7.64
CA TRP A 48 -1.69 6.95 -6.30
C TRP A 48 -2.12 5.48 -6.32
N SER A 49 -3.00 5.07 -7.25
CA SER A 49 -3.47 3.69 -7.33
C SER A 49 -2.32 2.71 -7.60
N VAL A 50 -1.38 3.09 -8.47
CA VAL A 50 -0.16 2.31 -8.72
C VAL A 50 0.68 2.15 -7.45
N PHE A 51 0.88 3.22 -6.68
CA PHE A 51 1.59 3.12 -5.40
C PHE A 51 0.86 2.23 -4.38
N TYR A 52 -0.47 2.32 -4.34
CA TYR A 52 -1.31 1.52 -3.45
C TYR A 52 -1.24 0.03 -3.80
N GLU A 53 -1.34 -0.33 -5.08
CA GLU A 53 -1.20 -1.72 -5.55
C GLU A 53 0.21 -2.29 -5.29
N MET A 54 1.25 -1.48 -5.49
CA MET A 54 2.62 -1.86 -5.16
C MET A 54 2.78 -2.11 -3.65
N TRP A 55 2.21 -1.23 -2.82
CA TRP A 55 2.25 -1.38 -1.36
C TRP A 55 1.55 -2.66 -0.92
N LEU A 56 0.35 -2.92 -1.46
CA LEU A 56 -0.42 -4.11 -1.16
C LEU A 56 0.35 -5.39 -1.53
N SER A 57 0.98 -5.40 -2.70
CA SER A 57 1.79 -6.54 -3.17
C SER A 57 3.00 -6.80 -2.26
N VAL A 58 3.68 -5.74 -1.81
CA VAL A 58 4.83 -5.86 -0.90
C VAL A 58 4.37 -6.31 0.50
N LYS A 59 3.24 -5.77 0.96
CA LYS A 59 2.64 -6.11 2.25
C LYS A 59 2.20 -7.58 2.28
N GLU A 60 1.50 -8.05 1.26
CA GLU A 60 1.08 -9.45 1.15
C GLU A 60 2.29 -10.39 1.18
N ARG A 61 3.36 -10.06 0.45
CA ARG A 61 4.62 -10.83 0.50
C ARG A 61 5.24 -10.86 1.90
N LEU A 62 5.20 -9.75 2.63
CA LEU A 62 5.69 -9.67 4.01
C LEU A 62 4.82 -10.48 4.97
N GLU A 63 3.51 -10.42 4.81
CA GLU A 63 2.53 -11.17 5.61
C GLU A 63 2.70 -12.67 5.37
N VAL A 64 2.78 -13.10 4.11
CA VAL A 64 3.07 -14.49 3.76
C VAL A 64 4.39 -14.90 4.40
N PHE A 65 5.49 -14.15 4.21
CA PHE A 65 6.80 -14.48 4.78
C PHE A 65 6.77 -14.64 6.31
N GLN A 66 6.08 -13.73 7.01
CA GLN A 66 5.91 -13.81 8.47
C GLN A 66 5.01 -14.99 8.88
N ALA A 67 3.97 -15.29 8.11
CA ALA A 67 3.10 -16.43 8.33
C ALA A 67 3.85 -17.75 8.19
N ILE A 68 4.67 -17.94 7.13
CA ILE A 68 5.51 -19.16 6.97
C ILE A 68 6.56 -19.26 8.06
N ALA A 69 7.19 -18.14 8.46
CA ALA A 69 8.13 -18.13 9.57
C ALA A 69 7.47 -18.53 10.91
N SER A 70 6.17 -18.24 11.08
CA SER A 70 5.40 -18.59 12.27
C SER A 70 4.76 -19.99 12.21
N THR A 71 4.61 -20.58 11.02
CA THR A 71 3.98 -21.90 10.78
C THR A 71 4.97 -23.03 10.54
N CYS A 72 6.27 -22.78 10.67
CA CYS A 72 7.27 -23.84 10.78
C CYS A 72 7.57 -24.10 12.27
N PRO A 73 6.78 -24.92 12.99
CA PRO A 73 7.27 -25.51 14.22
C PRO A 73 8.42 -26.45 13.85
N GLU A 74 9.63 -26.19 14.34
CA GLU A 74 10.68 -27.19 14.41
C GLU A 74 10.09 -28.47 15.04
N GLN A 75 10.03 -29.54 14.26
CA GLN A 75 9.84 -30.91 14.75
C GLN A 75 11.07 -31.72 14.34
#